data_AF-A0A2I9D4W0-F1
#
_entry.id   AF-A0A2I9D4W0-F1
#
_cell.length_a   1.000
_cell.length_b   1.000
_cell.length_c   1.000
_cell.angle_alpha   90.00
_cell.angle_beta   90.00
_cell.angle_gamma   90.00
#
_symmetry.space_group_name_H-M   'P 1'
#
loop_
_entity.id
_entity.type
_entity.pdbx_description
1 polymer ?
#
loop_
_entity_poly.entity_id
_entity_poly.type
_entity_poly.pdbx_seq_one_letter_code
_entity_poly.pdbx_strand_id
1 'polypeptide(L)' 'MSRAFVKEDGGERWTPPAAARAYRLIWRGPGGPETVRETDDLLGALRWLETRGRPGFELRGDDGALLATMTA' A
#
# COMPACT_ATOMS: atom_id res chain seq x y z
N MET A 1 -46.77 -14.66 -3.46
CA MET A 1 -45.91 -15.64 -4.16
C MET A 1 -44.56 -15.64 -3.47
N SER A 2 -44.15 -16.75 -2.86
CA SER A 2 -42.90 -16.86 -2.10
C SER A 2 -41.72 -17.06 -3.07
N ARG A 3 -40.70 -16.19 -3.01
CA ARG A 3 -39.44 -16.37 -3.76
C ARG A 3 -38.56 -17.32 -2.96
N ALA A 4 -38.28 -18.49 -3.51
CA ALA A 4 -37.28 -19.40 -2.97
C ALA A 4 -35.89 -18.78 -3.18
N PHE A 5 -35.10 -18.70 -2.10
CA PHE A 5 -33.68 -18.34 -2.17
C PHE A 5 -32.90 -19.61 -2.51
N VAL A 6 -32.23 -19.62 -3.66
CA VAL A 6 -31.29 -20.68 -4.03
C VAL A 6 -29.94 -20.32 -3.41
N LYS A 7 -29.39 -21.22 -2.59
CA LYS A 7 -28.03 -21.11 -2.04
C LYS A 7 -27.07 -21.54 -3.15
N GLU A 8 -26.39 -20.60 -3.77
CA GLU A 8 -25.25 -20.92 -4.64
C GLU A 8 -24.09 -21.41 -3.77
N ASP A 9 -23.70 -22.66 -3.94
CA ASP A 9 -22.49 -23.24 -3.35
C ASP A 9 -21.23 -22.75 -4.11
N GLY A 10 -21.05 -21.43 -4.16
CA GLY A 10 -19.79 -20.79 -4.55
C GLY A 10 -18.81 -20.83 -3.40
N GLY A 11 -18.33 -22.02 -3.04
CA GLY A 11 -17.50 -22.30 -1.86
C GLY A 11 -16.07 -21.74 -1.92
N GLU A 12 -15.86 -20.55 -2.49
CA GLU A 12 -14.59 -19.86 -2.29
C GLU A 12 -14.45 -19.51 -0.81
N ARG A 13 -13.37 -19.99 -0.19
CA ARG A 13 -13.04 -19.66 1.19
C ARG A 13 -12.86 -18.14 1.25
N TRP A 14 -13.75 -17.46 1.97
CA TRP A 14 -13.64 -16.04 2.24
C TRP A 14 -12.22 -15.73 2.73
N THR A 15 -11.51 -14.90 1.97
CA THR A 15 -10.18 -14.42 2.34
C THR A 15 -10.34 -13.02 2.91
N PRO A 16 -9.97 -12.77 4.18
CA PRO A 16 -10.02 -11.42 4.72
C PRO A 16 -9.11 -10.51 3.88
N PRO A 17 -9.53 -9.26 3.60
CA PRO A 17 -8.65 -8.27 2.99
C PRO A 17 -7.34 -8.15 3.79
N ALA A 18 -6.21 -7.96 3.10
CA ALA A 18 -4.94 -7.72 3.76
C ALA A 18 -5.06 -6.47 4.67
N ALA A 19 -4.54 -6.56 5.89
CA ALA A 19 -4.50 -5.43 6.79
C ALA A 19 -3.73 -4.28 6.13
N ALA A 20 -4.37 -3.11 6.02
CA ALA A 20 -3.72 -1.93 5.50
C ALA A 20 -2.53 -1.57 6.40
N ARG A 21 -1.35 -1.37 5.80
CA ARG A 21 -0.16 -0.91 6.51
C ARG A 21 -0.21 0.60 6.69
N ALA A 22 0.31 1.09 7.81
CA ALA A 22 0.29 2.51 8.16
C ALA A 22 1.11 3.38 7.19
N TYR A 23 2.12 2.82 6.54
CA TYR A 23 3.03 3.57 5.67
C TYR A 23 3.31 2.84 4.36
N ARG A 24 3.36 3.62 3.27
CA ARG A 24 3.71 3.15 1.92
C ARG A 24 4.88 3.94 1.37
N LEU A 25 5.89 3.25 0.87
CA LEU A 25 6.96 3.83 0.07
C LEU A 25 6.60 3.68 -1.40
N ILE A 26 6.55 4.80 -2.11
CA ILE A 26 6.17 4.88 -3.52
C ILE A 26 7.35 5.37 -4.33
N TRP A 27 7.68 4.70 -5.43
CA TRP A 27 8.58 5.21 -6.46
C TRP A 27 7.74 5.82 -7.58
N ARG A 28 7.97 7.10 -7.89
CA ARG A 28 7.45 7.77 -9.10
C ARG A 28 8.40 7.60 -10.27
N GLY A 29 8.35 6.42 -10.89
CA GLY A 29 9.16 6.09 -12.07
C GLY A 29 8.50 6.51 -13.39
N PRO A 30 9.20 6.33 -14.53
CA PRO A 30 8.65 6.62 -15.87
C PRO A 30 7.37 5.85 -16.21
N GLY A 31 7.16 4.68 -15.59
CA GLY A 31 5.96 3.85 -15.74
C GLY A 31 4.78 4.25 -14.83
N GLY A 32 4.94 5.31 -14.03
CA GLY A 32 3.95 5.73 -13.04
C GLY A 32 4.36 5.41 -11.60
N PRO A 33 3.49 5.73 -10.63
CA PRO A 33 3.73 5.47 -9.21
C PRO A 33 3.60 3.98 -8.89
N GLU A 34 4.61 3.41 -8.25
CA GLU A 34 4.66 2.03 -7.80
C GLU A 34 4.93 1.95 -6.30
N THR A 35 4.13 1.17 -5.55
CA THR A 35 4.42 0.86 -4.15
C THR A 35 5.55 -0.15 -4.06
N VAL A 36 6.72 0.28 -3.58
CA VAL A 36 7.91 -0.55 -3.47
C VAL A 36 8.04 -1.23 -2.10
N ARG A 37 7.35 -0.70 -1.08
CA ARG A 37 7.32 -1.27 0.27
C ARG A 37 6.13 -0.75 1.06
N GLU A 38 5.55 -1.60 1.89
CA GLU A 38 4.56 -1.24 2.90
C GLU A 38 5.07 -1.65 4.28
N THR A 39 4.82 -0.83 5.30
CA THR A 39 5.30 -1.11 6.66
C THR A 39 4.50 -0.33 7.70
N ASP A 40 4.51 -0.81 8.95
CA ASP A 40 3.97 -0.09 10.11
C ASP A 40 5.08 0.63 10.91
N ASP A 41 6.34 0.50 10.50
CA ASP A 41 7.50 1.15 11.13
C ASP A 41 7.92 2.41 10.36
N LEU A 42 7.50 3.57 10.88
CA LEU A 42 7.85 4.87 10.33
C LEU A 42 9.36 5.10 10.28
N LEU A 43 10.09 4.74 11.33
CA LEU A 43 11.52 5.01 11.43
C LEU A 43 12.30 4.13 10.44
N GLY A 44 11.91 2.86 10.33
CA GLY A 44 12.43 1.95 9.30
C GLY A 44 12.14 2.44 7.89
N ALA A 45 10.96 3.00 7.64
CA ALA A 45 10.59 3.57 6.35
C ALA A 45 11.45 4.79 5.99
N LEU A 46 11.68 5.71 6.93
CA LEU A 46 12.53 6.88 6.73
C LEU A 46 13.99 6.51 6.46
N ARG A 47 14.55 5.57 7.24
CA ARG A 47 15.90 5.05 6.99
C ARG A 47 16.01 4.36 5.64
N TRP A 48 14.98 3.61 5.23
CA TRP A 48 14.95 3.02 3.91
C TRP A 48 14.94 4.09 2.81
N LEU A 49 14.15 5.16 2.98
CA LEU A 49 14.06 6.26 2.04
C LEU A 49 15.42 6.95 1.85
N GLU A 50 16.11 7.28 2.95
CA GLU A 50 17.44 7.90 2.96
C GLU A 50 18.49 7.10 2.17
N THR A 51 18.42 5.77 2.21
CA THR A 51 19.41 4.91 1.52
C THR A 51 19.27 4.88 0.00
N ARG A 52 18.24 5.49 -0.59
CA ARG A 52 17.95 5.31 -2.02
C ARG A 52 18.94 6.00 -2.95
N GLY A 53 19.71 7.00 -2.48
CA GLY A 53 20.75 7.71 -3.24
C GLY A 53 20.30 8.39 -4.54
N ARG A 54 18.99 8.42 -4.86
CA ARG A 54 18.40 9.06 -6.05
C ARG A 54 16.98 9.56 -5.77
N PRO A 55 16.55 10.68 -6.37
CA PRO A 55 15.22 11.25 -6.11
C PRO A 55 14.08 10.38 -6.64
N GLY A 56 12.85 10.77 -6.31
CA GLY A 56 11.62 10.16 -6.86
C GLY A 56 10.98 9.09 -5.98
N PHE A 57 11.48 8.92 -4.76
CA PHE A 57 10.81 8.12 -3.73
C PHE A 57 10.01 9.02 -2.78
N GLU A 58 8.84 8.53 -2.41
CA GLU A 58 7.91 9.17 -1.48
C GLU A 58 7.56 8.19 -0.36
N LEU A 59 7.47 8.71 0.85
CA LEU A 59 6.83 8.04 1.97
C LEU A 59 5.45 8.66 2.17
N ARG A 60 4.43 7.81 2.16
CA ARG A 60 3.02 8.18 2.28
C ARG A 60 2.40 7.53 3.51
N GLY A 61 1.51 8.26 4.18
CA GLY A 61 0.64 7.71 5.23
C GLY A 61 -0.43 6.77 4.67
N ASP A 62 -1.19 6.14 5.56
CA ASP A 62 -2.33 5.29 5.24
C ASP A 62 -3.46 6.07 4.54
N ASP A 63 -3.63 7.32 4.93
CA ASP A 63 -4.50 8.33 4.32
C ASP A 63 -3.99 8.88 2.97
N GLY A 64 -2.79 8.48 2.54
CA GLY A 64 -2.14 8.94 1.31
C GLY A 64 -1.42 10.28 1.42
N ALA A 65 -1.35 10.89 2.62
CA ALA A 65 -0.59 12.12 2.85
C ALA A 65 0.90 11.91 2.56
N LEU A 66 1.55 12.89 1.92
CA LEU A 66 3.00 12.87 1.71
C LEU A 66 3.69 13.22 3.03
N LEU A 67 4.42 12.28 3.61
CA LEU A 67 5.13 12.46 4.87
C LEU A 67 6.59 12.86 4.65
N ALA A 68 7.23 12.24 3.66
CA ALA A 68 8.60 12.56 3.28
C ALA A 68 8.83 12.25 1.79
N THR A 69 9.79 12.93 1.19
CA THR A 69 10.29 12.60 -0.14
C THR A 69 11.79 12.78 -0.17
N MET A 70 12.47 12.03 -1.02
CA MET A 70 13.86 12.29 -1.30
C MET A 70 13.96 13.23 -2.49
N THR A 71 14.25 14.49 -2.18
CA THR A 71 14.63 15.51 -3.17
C THR A 71 16.11 15.36 -3.50
N ALA A 72 16.50 15.71 -4.71
CA ALA A 72 17.90 15.75 -5.12
C ALA A 72 18.68 16.84 -4.36
#